data_AF-A0A6M8W0R6-F1
#
_entry.id   AF-A0A6M8W0R6-F1
#
_cell.length_a   1.000
_cell.length_b   1.000
_cell.length_c   1.000
_cell.angle_alpha   90.00
_cell.angle_beta   90.00
_cell.angle_gamma   90.00
#
_symmetry.space_group_name_H-M   'P 1'
#
loop_
_entity.id
_entity.type
_entity.pdbx_description
1 polymer ?
#
loop_
_entity_poly.entity_id
_entity_poly.type
_entity_poly.pdbx_seq_one_letter_code
_entity_poly.pdbx_strand_id
1 'polypeptide(L)'
;MIERTTRLKGDAVATRDEAIANELLAYEYMLDALANELDMYIALKQDAPGRAWTHLVNAQMAASHAVKAHEVAARLELLYIPRLHALERLCFPKQVFASVSFIVEESECSICHAAYGECDHIKGRPYMGELCARIVTKCDVQEVSLVEEPASKHCRLTAVSDEDGVMRDPLSLEQLREE
;
A
#
# COMPACT_ATOMS: atom_id res chain seq x y z
N MET A 1 8.95 -13.52 -13.22
CA MET A 1 10.01 -12.51 -12.95
C MET A 1 10.13 -12.24 -11.46
N ILE A 2 9.01 -11.95 -10.76
CA ILE A 2 8.97 -11.75 -9.30
C ILE A 2 9.67 -12.88 -8.53
N GLU A 3 9.30 -14.15 -8.76
CA GLU A 3 9.93 -15.31 -8.09
C GLU A 3 11.46 -15.37 -8.24
N ARG A 4 11.98 -14.94 -9.40
CA ARG A 4 13.42 -14.90 -9.64
C ARG A 4 14.07 -13.78 -8.82
N THR A 5 13.47 -12.60 -8.76
CA THR A 5 13.96 -11.48 -7.95
C THR A 5 13.95 -11.84 -6.47
N THR A 6 12.87 -12.47 -5.98
CA THR A 6 12.75 -12.93 -4.59
C THR A 6 13.81 -13.93 -4.21
N ARG A 7 14.10 -14.89 -5.09
CA ARG A 7 15.19 -15.83 -4.86
C ARG A 7 16.55 -15.12 -4.77
N LEU A 8 16.85 -14.24 -5.73
CA LEU A 8 18.12 -13.49 -5.74
C LEU A 8 18.27 -12.59 -4.49
N LYS A 9 17.16 -12.00 -4.02
CA LYS A 9 17.16 -11.22 -2.78
C LYS A 9 17.50 -12.10 -1.59
N GLY A 10 16.89 -13.28 -1.51
CA GLY A 10 17.19 -14.28 -0.48
C GLY A 10 18.67 -14.70 -0.48
N ASP A 11 19.26 -14.88 -1.66
CA ASP A 11 20.69 -15.19 -1.80
C ASP A 11 21.55 -14.03 -1.25
N ALA A 12 21.24 -12.78 -1.60
CA ALA A 12 21.95 -11.59 -1.12
C ALA A 12 21.84 -11.42 0.41
N VAL A 13 20.66 -11.67 0.97
CA VAL A 13 20.44 -11.67 2.42
C VAL A 13 21.28 -12.76 3.10
N ALA A 14 21.32 -13.97 2.54
CA ALA A 14 22.12 -15.07 3.06
C ALA A 14 23.63 -14.76 3.04
N THR A 15 24.11 -14.03 2.03
CA THR A 15 25.50 -13.58 1.95
C THR A 15 25.78 -12.28 2.70
N ARG A 16 24.79 -11.70 3.38
CA ARG A 16 24.89 -10.42 4.11
C ARG A 16 25.27 -9.22 3.23
N ASP A 17 24.80 -9.22 1.99
CA ASP A 17 24.98 -8.10 1.07
C ASP A 17 23.74 -7.19 1.11
N GLU A 18 23.76 -6.21 2.02
CA GLU A 18 22.65 -5.28 2.22
C GLU A 18 22.37 -4.43 0.98
N ALA A 19 23.42 -3.99 0.28
CA ALA A 19 23.27 -3.13 -0.89
C ALA A 19 22.49 -3.86 -2.00
N ILE A 20 22.91 -5.09 -2.32
CA ILE A 20 22.22 -5.91 -3.33
C ILE A 20 20.83 -6.32 -2.84
N ALA A 21 20.66 -6.67 -1.55
CA ALA A 21 19.36 -7.04 -1.02
C ALA A 21 18.33 -5.89 -1.12
N ASN A 22 18.76 -4.66 -0.81
CA ASN A 22 17.91 -3.47 -0.89
C ASN A 22 17.62 -3.06 -2.35
N GLU A 23 18.60 -3.17 -3.26
CA GLU A 23 18.37 -2.96 -4.69
C GLU A 23 17.34 -3.97 -5.24
N LEU A 24 17.47 -5.25 -4.88
CA LEU A 24 16.53 -6.29 -5.28
C LEU A 24 15.14 -6.10 -4.69
N LEU A 25 15.03 -5.63 -3.44
CA LEU A 25 13.75 -5.21 -2.85
C LEU A 25 13.08 -4.11 -3.68
N ALA A 26 13.84 -3.12 -4.15
CA ALA A 26 13.28 -2.07 -5.01
C ALA A 26 12.75 -2.65 -6.32
N TYR A 27 13.46 -3.60 -6.95
CA TYR A 27 12.96 -4.28 -8.15
C TYR A 27 11.70 -5.12 -7.89
N GLU A 28 11.58 -5.78 -6.74
CA GLU A 28 10.34 -6.49 -6.37
C GLU A 28 9.15 -5.53 -6.35
N TYR A 29 9.29 -4.41 -5.61
CA TYR A 29 8.25 -3.40 -5.54
C TYR A 29 7.95 -2.74 -6.89
N MET A 30 8.95 -2.56 -7.76
CA MET A 30 8.72 -2.08 -9.13
C MET A 30 7.88 -3.06 -9.96
N LEU A 31 8.19 -4.36 -9.87
CA LEU A 31 7.43 -5.40 -10.57
C LEU A 31 6.01 -5.51 -10.02
N ASP A 32 5.84 -5.42 -8.70
CA ASP A 32 4.54 -5.43 -8.05
C ASP A 32 3.71 -4.21 -8.44
N ALA A 33 4.33 -3.03 -8.55
CA ALA A 33 3.64 -1.82 -8.99
C ALA A 33 3.13 -1.94 -10.42
N LEU A 34 3.93 -2.52 -11.32
CA LEU A 34 3.54 -2.76 -12.72
C LEU A 34 2.46 -3.83 -12.82
N ALA A 35 2.60 -4.93 -12.08
CA ALA A 35 1.62 -6.01 -12.07
C ALA A 35 0.25 -5.51 -11.60
N ASN A 36 0.22 -4.78 -10.48
CA ASN A 36 -1.01 -4.21 -9.96
C ASN A 36 -1.61 -3.16 -10.91
N GLU A 37 -0.80 -2.35 -11.61
CA GLU A 37 -1.36 -1.45 -12.61
C GLU A 37 -2.04 -2.22 -13.76
N LEU A 38 -1.42 -3.29 -14.26
CA LEU A 38 -2.01 -4.14 -15.28
C LEU A 38 -3.31 -4.80 -14.80
N ASP A 39 -3.31 -5.32 -13.58
CA ASP A 39 -4.48 -5.93 -12.96
C ASP A 39 -5.61 -4.92 -12.73
N MET A 40 -5.28 -3.65 -12.44
CA MET A 40 -6.28 -2.58 -12.40
C MET A 40 -6.95 -2.42 -13.75
N TYR A 41 -6.22 -2.36 -14.87
CA TYR A 41 -6.85 -2.26 -16.19
C TYR A 41 -7.69 -3.50 -16.53
N ILE A 42 -7.22 -4.70 -16.18
CA ILE A 42 -7.98 -5.94 -16.37
C ILE A 42 -9.29 -5.88 -15.57
N ALA A 43 -9.24 -5.46 -14.31
CA ALA A 43 -10.41 -5.34 -13.46
C ALA A 43 -11.41 -4.29 -13.99
N LEU A 44 -10.93 -3.16 -14.51
CA LEU A 44 -11.79 -2.17 -15.19
C LEU A 44 -12.47 -2.78 -16.43
N LYS A 45 -11.76 -3.60 -17.22
CA LYS A 45 -12.33 -4.29 -18.39
C LYS A 45 -13.33 -5.38 -18.02
N GLN A 46 -13.26 -5.90 -16.81
CA GLN A 46 -14.17 -6.92 -16.27
C GLN A 46 -15.33 -6.31 -15.46
N ASP A 47 -15.52 -4.99 -15.53
CA ASP A 47 -16.57 -4.27 -14.79
C ASP A 47 -16.49 -4.51 -13.27
N ALA A 48 -15.26 -4.59 -12.73
CA ALA A 48 -15.01 -4.81 -11.32
C ALA A 48 -14.27 -3.61 -10.69
N PRO A 49 -14.95 -2.45 -10.54
CA PRO A 49 -14.30 -1.21 -10.14
C PRO A 49 -13.70 -1.26 -8.73
N GLY A 50 -14.32 -1.98 -7.79
CA GLY A 50 -13.77 -2.18 -6.44
C GLY A 50 -12.42 -2.90 -6.46
N ARG A 51 -12.28 -3.95 -7.29
CA ARG A 51 -10.99 -4.64 -7.49
C ARG A 51 -9.98 -3.74 -8.19
N ALA A 52 -10.42 -3.00 -9.21
CA ALA A 52 -9.56 -2.05 -9.91
C ALA A 52 -8.99 -0.99 -8.95
N TRP A 53 -9.82 -0.44 -8.06
CA TRP A 53 -9.37 0.50 -7.02
C TRP A 53 -8.28 -0.11 -6.13
N THR A 54 -8.51 -1.31 -5.60
CA THR A 54 -7.52 -2.01 -4.76
C THR A 54 -6.19 -2.18 -5.48
N HIS A 55 -6.22 -2.61 -6.74
CA HIS A 55 -5.01 -2.75 -7.55
C HIS A 55 -4.31 -1.40 -7.80
N LEU A 56 -5.04 -0.32 -8.09
CA LEU A 56 -4.44 1.00 -8.23
C LEU A 56 -3.74 1.46 -6.94
N VAL A 57 -4.39 1.33 -5.78
CA VAL A 57 -3.79 1.71 -4.49
C VAL A 57 -2.55 0.86 -4.19
N ASN A 58 -2.61 -0.45 -4.45
CA ASN A 58 -1.44 -1.33 -4.33
C ASN A 58 -0.29 -0.88 -5.24
N ALA A 59 -0.59 -0.50 -6.49
CA ALA A 59 0.43 -0.01 -7.42
C ALA A 59 1.10 1.29 -6.92
N GLN A 60 0.31 2.22 -6.37
CA GLN A 60 0.82 3.46 -5.78
C GLN A 60 1.70 3.19 -4.56
N MET A 61 1.26 2.30 -3.66
CA MET A 61 2.02 1.91 -2.47
C MET A 61 3.33 1.20 -2.83
N ALA A 62 3.28 0.22 -3.74
CA ALA A 62 4.46 -0.50 -4.22
C ALA A 62 5.46 0.46 -4.88
N ALA A 63 5.02 1.37 -5.74
CA ALA A 63 5.90 2.37 -6.33
C ALA A 63 6.57 3.27 -5.28
N SER A 64 5.84 3.71 -4.25
CA SER A 64 6.41 4.46 -3.13
C SER A 64 7.42 3.65 -2.33
N HIS A 65 7.14 2.36 -2.09
CA HIS A 65 8.05 1.46 -1.40
C HIS A 65 9.33 1.18 -2.20
N ALA A 66 9.23 1.05 -3.53
CA ALA A 66 10.39 0.89 -4.40
C ALA A 66 11.38 2.05 -4.23
N VAL A 67 10.87 3.29 -4.22
CA VAL A 67 11.71 4.48 -4.05
C VAL A 67 12.37 4.52 -2.68
N LYS A 68 11.62 4.15 -1.63
CA LYS A 68 12.16 4.05 -0.27
C LYS A 68 13.22 2.96 -0.13
N ALA A 69 13.10 1.89 -0.91
CA ALA A 69 13.98 0.73 -0.84
C ALA A 69 15.36 0.99 -1.45
N HIS A 70 15.47 1.70 -2.58
CA HIS A 70 16.76 1.96 -3.21
C HIS A 70 16.71 3.09 -4.26
N GLU A 71 17.85 3.76 -4.48
CA GLU A 71 17.96 4.88 -5.43
C GLU A 71 17.71 4.49 -6.90
N VAL A 72 17.83 3.20 -7.23
CA VAL A 72 17.52 2.68 -8.57
C VAL A 72 16.08 3.01 -9.00
N ALA A 73 15.17 3.14 -8.03
CA ALA A 73 13.77 3.47 -8.25
C ALA A 73 13.47 4.98 -8.20
N ALA A 74 14.46 5.86 -7.95
CA ALA A 74 14.24 7.30 -7.77
C ALA A 74 13.48 7.97 -8.93
N ARG A 75 13.66 7.46 -10.16
CA ARG A 75 12.94 7.96 -11.35
C ARG A 75 11.42 7.73 -11.31
N LEU A 76 10.91 6.82 -10.48
CA LEU A 76 9.47 6.59 -10.35
C LEU A 76 8.75 7.81 -9.78
N GLU A 77 9.37 8.56 -8.87
CA GLU A 77 8.77 9.76 -8.26
C GLU A 77 8.47 10.85 -9.29
N LEU A 78 9.30 10.96 -10.33
CA LEU A 78 9.20 12.05 -11.30
C LEU A 78 8.11 11.81 -12.35
N LEU A 79 7.85 10.55 -12.71
CA LEU A 79 7.01 10.21 -13.86
C LEU A 79 5.93 9.17 -13.54
N TYR A 80 6.31 8.07 -12.90
CA TYR A 80 5.43 6.91 -12.74
C TYR A 80 4.38 7.13 -11.64
N ILE A 81 4.78 7.58 -10.45
CA ILE A 81 3.87 7.86 -9.33
C ILE A 81 2.86 8.97 -9.69
N PRO A 82 3.27 10.14 -10.26
CA PRO A 82 2.32 11.16 -10.69
C PRO A 82 1.30 10.64 -11.72
N ARG A 83 1.72 9.73 -12.61
CA ARG A 83 0.83 9.09 -13.58
C ARG A 83 -0.19 8.17 -12.91
N LEU A 84 0.21 7.38 -11.90
CA LEU A 84 -0.75 6.58 -11.11
C LEU A 84 -1.78 7.46 -10.40
N HIS A 85 -1.39 8.61 -9.87
CA HIS A 85 -2.34 9.57 -9.29
C HIS A 85 -3.22 10.24 -10.35
N ALA A 86 -2.74 10.41 -11.58
CA ALA A 86 -3.58 10.87 -12.68
C ALA A 86 -4.63 9.81 -13.06
N LEU A 87 -4.26 8.53 -13.12
CA LEU A 87 -5.19 7.42 -13.34
C LEU A 87 -6.27 7.39 -12.26
N GLU A 88 -5.89 7.59 -10.99
CA GLU A 88 -6.85 7.69 -9.89
C GLU A 88 -7.95 8.72 -10.17
N ARG A 89 -7.56 9.95 -10.51
CA ARG A 89 -8.51 11.05 -10.76
C ARG A 89 -9.32 10.90 -12.04
N LEU A 90 -8.79 10.20 -13.04
CA LEU A 90 -9.41 10.05 -14.36
C LEU A 90 -10.33 8.83 -14.45
N CYS A 91 -9.98 7.74 -13.77
CA CYS A 91 -10.69 6.47 -13.87
C CYS A 91 -11.68 6.24 -12.73
N PHE A 92 -11.54 6.94 -11.60
CA PHE A 92 -12.35 6.72 -10.41
C PHE A 92 -13.01 8.01 -9.92
N PRO A 93 -14.27 7.96 -9.48
CA PRO A 93 -14.91 9.09 -8.82
C PRO A 93 -14.24 9.36 -7.46
N LYS A 94 -14.40 10.58 -6.94
CA LYS A 94 -13.92 10.95 -5.61
C LYS A 94 -14.48 9.98 -4.55
N GLN A 95 -13.60 9.50 -3.68
CA GLN A 95 -13.92 8.59 -2.60
C GLN A 95 -13.84 9.32 -1.25
N VAL A 96 -14.57 8.81 -0.26
CA VAL A 96 -14.44 9.19 1.15
C VAL A 96 -13.83 8.02 1.90
N PHE A 97 -12.94 8.31 2.85
CA PHE A 97 -12.17 7.30 3.56
C PHE A 97 -12.39 7.36 5.06
N ALA A 98 -12.22 6.22 5.72
CA ALA A 98 -12.15 6.11 7.16
C ALA A 98 -10.69 6.14 7.61
N SER A 99 -10.35 7.05 8.52
CA SER A 99 -9.06 7.11 9.19
C SER A 99 -9.25 6.84 10.67
N VAL A 100 -8.41 5.98 11.23
CA VAL A 100 -8.45 5.64 12.66
C VAL A 100 -7.44 6.49 13.43
N SER A 101 -7.84 6.91 14.63
CA SER A 101 -6.96 7.49 15.65
C SER A 101 -6.89 6.55 16.83
N PHE A 102 -5.68 6.22 17.28
CA PHE A 102 -5.44 5.33 18.41
C PHE A 102 -4.19 5.75 19.17
N ILE A 103 -4.19 5.48 20.48
CA ILE A 103 -3.03 5.64 21.34
C ILE A 103 -2.24 4.33 21.30
N VAL A 104 -0.97 4.39 20.88
CA VAL A 104 -0.11 3.21 20.90
C VAL A 104 0.46 3.01 22.30
N GLU A 105 0.13 1.89 22.92
CA GLU A 105 0.68 1.50 24.22
C GLU A 105 1.98 0.72 24.05
N GLU A 106 1.99 -0.24 23.11
CA GLU A 106 3.15 -1.10 22.85
C GLU A 106 3.34 -1.27 21.34
N SER A 107 4.61 -1.28 20.92
CA SER A 107 4.98 -1.49 19.53
C SER A 107 6.43 -1.92 19.40
N GLU A 108 6.73 -2.69 18.37
CA GLU A 108 8.07 -3.21 18.07
C GLU A 108 8.55 -2.81 16.66
N CYS A 109 9.86 -2.87 16.45
CA CYS A 109 10.48 -2.74 15.14
C CYS A 109 10.33 -4.05 14.34
N SER A 110 9.91 -3.97 13.08
CA SER A 110 9.79 -5.16 12.22
C SER A 110 11.12 -5.83 11.87
N ILE A 111 12.25 -5.14 12.03
CA ILE A 111 13.58 -5.65 11.64
C ILE A 111 14.26 -6.41 12.79
N CYS A 112 14.16 -5.90 14.02
CA CYS A 112 14.85 -6.48 15.18
C CYS A 112 13.94 -6.88 16.34
N HIS A 113 12.64 -6.62 16.25
CA HIS A 113 11.63 -6.91 17.29
C HIS A 113 11.88 -6.23 18.65
N ALA A 114 12.85 -5.31 18.74
CA ALA A 114 13.02 -4.47 19.91
C ALA A 114 11.85 -3.48 20.05
N ALA A 115 11.60 -3.02 21.27
CA ALA A 115 10.63 -1.97 21.53
C ALA A 115 10.93 -0.75 20.64
N TYR A 116 9.90 -0.24 19.97
CA TYR A 116 10.09 0.82 18.98
C TYR A 116 10.58 2.10 19.67
N GLY A 117 11.73 2.62 19.22
CA GLY A 117 12.43 3.75 19.86
C GLY A 117 13.66 3.35 20.66
N GLU A 118 13.85 2.05 20.92
CA GLU A 118 15.05 1.49 21.58
C GLU A 118 16.08 0.94 20.57
N CYS A 119 15.86 1.12 19.27
CA CYS A 119 16.78 0.71 18.20
C CYS A 119 17.01 1.83 17.19
N ASP A 120 18.09 1.74 16.41
CA ASP A 120 18.46 2.73 15.39
C ASP A 120 17.73 2.55 14.04
N HIS A 121 16.83 1.55 13.93
CA HIS A 121 16.05 1.34 12.70
C HIS A 121 14.98 2.42 12.52
N ILE A 122 14.99 3.07 11.36
CA ILE A 122 14.08 4.16 11.02
C ILE A 122 12.92 3.61 10.18
N LYS A 123 11.68 3.85 10.60
CA LYS A 123 10.48 3.48 9.83
C LYS A 123 10.56 3.98 8.39
N GLY A 124 10.32 3.08 7.44
CA GLY A 124 10.34 3.34 6.01
C GLY A 124 11.73 3.30 5.37
N ARG A 125 12.81 3.03 6.13
CA ARG A 125 14.13 2.74 5.56
C ARG A 125 14.33 1.25 5.32
N PRO A 126 15.13 0.89 4.31
CA PRO A 126 15.43 -0.50 3.98
C PRO A 126 16.58 -1.03 4.86
N TYR A 127 16.45 -2.27 5.29
CA TYR A 127 17.46 -3.03 6.03
C TYR A 127 17.41 -4.47 5.52
N MET A 128 18.52 -4.97 4.99
CA MET A 128 18.65 -6.35 4.52
C MET A 128 17.47 -6.85 3.65
N GLY A 129 17.04 -6.05 2.68
CA GLY A 129 15.97 -6.45 1.75
C GLY A 129 14.56 -6.39 2.32
N GLU A 130 14.35 -5.65 3.42
CA GLU A 130 13.05 -5.38 4.03
C GLU A 130 12.91 -3.90 4.42
N LEU A 131 11.69 -3.32 4.33
CA LEU A 131 11.43 -1.97 4.85
C LEU A 131 11.08 -2.05 6.34
N CYS A 132 11.72 -1.23 7.16
CA CYS A 132 11.37 -1.13 8.57
C CYS A 132 9.95 -0.58 8.74
N ALA A 133 9.13 -1.33 9.46
CA ALA A 133 7.79 -0.94 9.89
C ALA A 133 7.72 -0.92 11.42
N ARG A 134 6.80 -0.09 11.93
CA ARG A 134 6.39 -0.13 13.33
C ARG A 134 5.22 -1.09 13.45
N ILE A 135 5.41 -2.20 14.16
CA ILE A 135 4.35 -3.17 14.43
C ILE A 135 3.70 -2.74 15.75
N VAL A 136 2.44 -2.32 15.69
CA VAL A 136 1.67 -1.97 16.89
C VAL A 136 1.10 -3.27 17.47
N THR A 137 1.54 -3.64 18.66
CA THR A 137 1.13 -4.87 19.35
C THR A 137 0.01 -4.61 20.35
N LYS A 138 -0.10 -3.38 20.86
CA LYS A 138 -1.16 -2.93 21.76
C LYS A 138 -1.51 -1.47 21.54
N CYS A 139 -2.80 -1.19 21.38
CA CYS A 139 -3.31 0.18 21.24
C CYS A 139 -4.73 0.33 21.78
N ASP A 140 -5.08 1.57 22.08
CA ASP A 140 -6.42 1.98 22.47
C ASP A 140 -7.04 2.87 21.37
N VAL A 141 -8.08 2.37 20.71
CA VAL A 141 -8.74 3.06 19.60
C VAL A 141 -9.64 4.16 20.14
N GLN A 142 -9.37 5.40 19.71
CA GLN A 142 -10.08 6.58 20.18
C GLN A 142 -11.27 6.91 19.29
N GLU A 143 -11.02 6.99 17.98
CA GLU A 143 -12.03 7.41 17.01
C GLU A 143 -11.75 6.89 15.61
N VAL A 144 -12.79 6.95 14.79
CA VAL A 144 -12.72 6.80 13.34
C VAL A 144 -13.33 8.04 12.71
N SER A 145 -12.54 8.77 11.92
CA SER A 145 -12.96 9.99 11.24
C SER A 145 -13.14 9.74 9.75
N LEU A 146 -14.10 10.43 9.13
CA LEU A 146 -14.22 10.47 7.68
C LEU A 146 -13.30 11.56 7.12
N VAL A 147 -12.44 11.20 6.17
CA VAL A 147 -11.42 12.09 5.61
C VAL A 147 -11.34 11.96 4.09
N GLU A 148 -10.85 13.02 3.44
CA GLU A 148 -10.55 13.01 2.00
C GLU A 148 -9.16 12.42 1.72
N GLU A 149 -8.19 12.62 2.63
CA GLU A 149 -6.80 12.19 2.48
C GLU A 149 -6.39 11.24 3.62
N PRO A 150 -6.56 9.92 3.46
CA PRO A 150 -6.25 8.93 4.50
C PRO A 150 -4.77 8.54 4.47
N ALA A 151 -4.31 7.90 5.55
CA ALA A 151 -3.01 7.19 5.54
C ALA A 151 -3.01 5.98 4.59
N SER A 152 -4.17 5.35 4.36
CA SER A 152 -4.37 4.24 3.42
C SER A 152 -5.64 4.44 2.62
N LYS A 153 -5.51 4.50 1.29
CA LYS A 153 -6.63 4.59 0.36
C LYS A 153 -7.41 3.27 0.19
N HIS A 154 -6.97 2.19 0.83
CA HIS A 154 -7.78 0.98 0.96
C HIS A 154 -8.98 1.19 1.89
N CYS A 155 -8.90 2.12 2.83
CA CYS A 155 -9.94 2.40 3.81
C CYS A 155 -11.08 3.26 3.22
N ARG A 156 -11.45 3.06 1.95
CA ARG A 156 -12.61 3.74 1.36
C ARG A 156 -13.89 3.22 1.97
N LEU A 157 -14.94 4.04 1.98
CA LEU A 157 -16.28 3.53 2.26
C LEU A 157 -16.72 2.60 1.11
N THR A 158 -17.16 1.40 1.47
CA THR A 158 -17.66 0.38 0.53
C THR A 158 -19.17 0.22 0.56
N ALA A 159 -19.85 0.87 1.51
CA ALA A 159 -21.27 0.79 1.71
C ALA A 159 -21.82 2.10 2.29
N VAL A 160 -22.81 2.70 1.63
CA VAL A 160 -23.56 3.86 2.11
C VAL A 160 -25.05 3.65 1.87
N SER A 161 -25.89 4.14 2.77
CA SER A 161 -27.34 4.14 2.57
C SER A 161 -27.75 5.30 1.67
N ASP A 162 -28.62 5.06 0.70
CA ASP A 162 -29.34 6.12 -0.01
C ASP A 162 -30.55 6.64 0.80
N GLU A 163 -31.30 7.58 0.20
CA GLU A 163 -32.49 8.20 0.81
C GLU A 163 -33.62 7.20 1.10
N ASP A 164 -33.65 6.08 0.37
CA ASP A 164 -34.64 5.02 0.49
C ASP A 164 -34.20 3.92 1.49
N GLY A 165 -33.03 4.07 2.12
CA GLY A 165 -32.47 3.09 3.05
C GLY A 165 -31.71 1.95 2.37
N VAL A 166 -31.47 2.02 1.06
CA VAL A 166 -30.79 0.96 0.31
C VAL A 166 -29.28 1.15 0.38
N MET A 167 -28.58 0.09 0.79
CA MET A 167 -27.13 0.08 0.85
C MET A 167 -26.52 -0.05 -0.56
N ARG A 168 -25.58 0.83 -0.89
CA ARG A 168 -24.87 0.85 -2.18
C ARG A 168 -23.37 1.01 -2.01
N ASP A 169 -22.58 0.47 -2.94
CA ASP A 169 -21.15 0.80 -3.03
C ASP A 169 -20.99 2.22 -3.63
N PRO A 170 -20.36 3.18 -2.95
CA PRO A 170 -20.12 4.52 -3.49
C PRO A 170 -19.35 4.55 -4.82
N LEU A 171 -18.60 3.49 -5.13
CA LEU A 171 -17.78 3.39 -6.31
C LEU A 171 -18.54 2.86 -7.53
N SER A 172 -19.33 1.79 -7.37
CA SER A 172 -20.11 1.18 -8.47
C SER A 172 -21.56 1.67 -8.54
N LEU A 173 -22.08 2.25 -7.44
CA LEU A 173 -23.49 2.61 -7.22
C LEU A 173 -24.47 1.43 -7.24
N GLU A 174 -23.93 0.20 -7.29
CA GLU A 174 -24.70 -1.03 -7.24
C GLU A 174 -25.28 -1.23 -5.84
N GLN A 175 -26.50 -1.79 -5.81
CA GLN A 175 -27.12 -2.22 -4.57
C GLN A 175 -26.35 -3.40 -3.98
N LEU A 176 -25.98 -3.27 -2.71
CA LEU A 176 -25.43 -4.36 -1.92
C LEU A 176 -26.59 -5.26 -1.50
N ARG A 177 -26.48 -6.56 -1.80
CA ARG A 177 -27.47 -7.54 -1.33
C ARG A 177 -27.26 -7.78 0.16
N GLU A 178 -28.35 -7.85 0.92
CA GLU A 178 -28.29 -8.37 2.29
C GLU A 178 -27.86 -9.84 2.22
N GLU A 179 -26.83 -10.20 2.98
CA GLU A 179 -26.34 -11.59 3.14
C GLU A 179 -27.31 -12.44 3.97
#